data_AF-A0A960HKR1-F1
#
_entry.id   AF-A0A960HKR1-F1
#
_cell.length_a   1.000
_cell.length_b   1.000
_cell.length_c   1.000
_cell.angle_alpha   90.00
_cell.angle_beta   90.00
_cell.angle_gamma   90.00
#
_symmetry.space_group_name_H-M   'P 1'
#
loop_
_entity.id
_entity.type
_entity.pdbx_description
1 polymer ?
#
loop_
_entity_poly.entity_id
_entity_poly.type
_entity_poly.pdbx_seq_one_letter_code
_entity_poly.pdbx_strand_id
1 'polypeptide(L)'
;MTAIEVDRLTRTLPDDDPHPYRSGAWRPQASEWRVDDVEVLEGAIPADLDGLYARNTENPLHEAISAYHPFDGDGMVHAIRFGGGRARYRNRFVRTDGLVAEQEAGRSLWAGLAENPKHAVRTDGRTARGAMKDASSTDLVVHGGEVLTSFWQCGELYRLDADTLDTLGPTRWDGWFPEEGVSAHTKVDPATGELIFFNYGTQAPYLHVGVVDAAGRLVHYTPVPLPGPRLPHDIAITEHHIVVNDLPMHWDEDLL
;
A
#
# COMPACT_ATOMS: atom_id res chain seq x y z
N MET A 1 -11.71 -28.49 -5.68
CA MET A 1 -11.44 -27.08 -5.37
C MET A 1 -12.67 -26.25 -5.73
N THR A 2 -13.16 -25.39 -4.83
CA THR A 2 -14.23 -24.44 -5.15
C THR A 2 -13.72 -23.03 -4.91
N ALA A 3 -13.49 -22.28 -6.00
CA ALA A 3 -13.29 -20.84 -5.91
C ALA A 3 -14.64 -20.17 -5.69
N ILE A 4 -14.74 -19.36 -4.64
CA ILE A 4 -15.93 -18.63 -4.26
C ILE A 4 -15.63 -17.15 -4.50
N GLU A 5 -16.40 -16.50 -5.38
CA GLU A 5 -16.41 -15.05 -5.49
C GLU A 5 -17.12 -14.49 -4.27
N VAL A 6 -16.42 -13.72 -3.45
CA VAL A 6 -16.98 -13.15 -2.22
C VAL A 6 -17.49 -11.73 -2.40
N ASP A 7 -16.91 -10.99 -3.34
CA ASP A 7 -17.30 -9.63 -3.68
C ASP A 7 -16.82 -9.29 -5.10
N ARG A 8 -17.41 -8.25 -5.67
CA ARG A 8 -16.99 -7.66 -6.94
C ARG A 8 -17.20 -6.15 -6.90
N LEU A 9 -16.11 -5.41 -6.91
CA LEU A 9 -16.16 -3.95 -6.94
C LEU A 9 -16.61 -3.45 -8.31
N THR A 10 -17.19 -2.26 -8.32
CA THR A 10 -17.58 -1.61 -9.58
C THR A 10 -16.34 -1.09 -10.26
N ARG A 11 -16.22 -1.32 -11.57
CA ARG A 11 -15.17 -0.71 -12.40
C ARG A 11 -15.76 0.01 -13.60
N THR A 12 -15.12 1.11 -14.00
CA THR A 12 -15.51 1.86 -15.21
C THR A 12 -14.56 1.62 -16.38
N LEU A 13 -13.45 0.93 -16.15
CA LEU A 13 -12.48 0.59 -17.19
C LEU A 13 -13.07 -0.36 -18.24
N PRO A 14 -12.81 -0.13 -19.54
CA PRO A 14 -13.28 -0.99 -20.62
C PRO A 14 -12.66 -2.38 -20.55
N ASP A 15 -13.34 -3.39 -21.09
CA ASP A 15 -12.84 -4.77 -21.15
C ASP A 15 -11.66 -4.96 -22.09
N ASP A 16 -11.71 -4.23 -23.21
CA ASP A 16 -10.70 -4.25 -24.27
C ASP A 16 -9.83 -2.98 -24.18
N ASP A 17 -9.32 -2.68 -22.98
CA ASP A 17 -8.41 -1.56 -22.76
C ASP A 17 -7.06 -1.81 -23.45
N PRO A 18 -6.60 -0.97 -24.39
CA PRO A 18 -5.32 -1.14 -25.06
C PRO A 18 -4.12 -0.61 -24.26
N HIS A 19 -4.34 0.02 -23.10
CA HIS A 19 -3.25 0.59 -22.31
C HIS A 19 -2.27 -0.51 -21.85
N PRO A 20 -0.95 -0.33 -22.01
CA PRO A 20 0.04 -1.38 -21.73
C PRO A 20 0.04 -1.83 -20.25
N TYR A 21 -0.34 -0.93 -19.34
CA TYR A 21 -0.47 -1.22 -17.91
C TYR A 21 -1.90 -1.55 -17.46
N ARG A 22 -2.83 -1.80 -18.40
CA ARG A 22 -4.21 -2.26 -18.08
C ARG A 22 -4.68 -3.39 -19.00
N SER A 23 -3.73 -4.07 -19.65
CA SER A 23 -3.99 -5.14 -20.61
C SER A 23 -3.08 -6.35 -20.38
N GLY A 24 -3.46 -7.51 -20.92
CA GLY A 24 -2.71 -8.75 -20.76
C GLY A 24 -2.52 -9.11 -19.28
N ALA A 25 -1.27 -9.30 -18.85
CA ALA A 25 -0.92 -9.60 -17.46
C ALA A 25 -1.24 -8.45 -16.47
N TRP A 26 -1.40 -7.23 -16.98
CA TRP A 26 -1.74 -6.04 -16.19
C TRP A 26 -3.25 -5.73 -16.22
N ARG A 27 -4.07 -6.59 -16.83
CA ARG A 27 -5.52 -6.38 -16.87
C ARG A 27 -6.05 -6.30 -15.43
N PRO A 28 -6.70 -5.18 -15.03
CA PRO A 28 -7.24 -5.05 -13.70
C PRO A 28 -8.36 -6.05 -13.48
N GLN A 29 -8.48 -6.54 -12.26
CA GLN A 29 -9.53 -7.47 -11.86
C GLN A 29 -10.35 -6.86 -10.73
N ALA A 30 -11.67 -7.03 -10.77
CA ALA A 30 -12.57 -6.42 -9.79
C ALA A 30 -13.15 -7.42 -8.79
N SER A 31 -12.87 -8.72 -8.97
CA SER A 31 -13.44 -9.79 -8.16
C SER A 31 -12.54 -10.15 -6.99
N GLU A 32 -13.16 -10.36 -5.84
CA GLU A 32 -12.51 -10.90 -4.66
C GLU A 32 -12.90 -12.36 -4.51
N TRP A 33 -11.91 -13.19 -4.22
CA TRP A 33 -12.02 -14.63 -4.24
C TRP A 33 -11.61 -15.25 -2.91
N ARG A 34 -12.18 -16.41 -2.65
CA ARG A 34 -11.84 -17.32 -1.55
C ARG A 34 -11.70 -18.72 -2.10
N VAL A 35 -10.56 -19.34 -1.83
CA VAL A 35 -10.29 -20.76 -2.13
C VAL A 35 -9.77 -21.42 -0.84
N ASP A 36 -10.55 -22.34 -0.27
CA ASP A 36 -10.22 -22.99 1.01
C ASP A 36 -9.31 -24.22 0.87
N ASP A 37 -9.18 -24.75 -0.34
CA ASP A 37 -8.36 -25.91 -0.63
C ASP A 37 -7.81 -25.78 -2.05
N VAL A 38 -6.62 -25.20 -2.16
CA VAL A 38 -5.92 -25.01 -3.43
C VAL A 38 -5.44 -26.37 -3.94
N GLU A 39 -5.77 -26.67 -5.20
CA GLU A 39 -5.33 -27.90 -5.85
C GLU A 39 -3.82 -27.86 -6.12
N VAL A 40 -3.11 -28.93 -5.73
CA VAL A 40 -1.69 -29.13 -6.05
C VAL A 40 -1.62 -29.90 -7.37
N LEU A 41 -1.21 -29.21 -8.44
CA LEU A 41 -1.11 -29.80 -9.78
C LEU A 41 0.08 -30.76 -9.95
N GLU A 42 1.18 -30.48 -9.24
CA GLU A 42 2.41 -31.27 -9.30
C GLU A 42 3.13 -31.25 -7.95
N GLY A 43 3.72 -32.39 -7.55
CA GLY A 43 4.47 -32.52 -6.30
C GLY A 43 3.58 -32.54 -5.05
N ALA A 44 4.11 -32.01 -3.94
CA ALA A 44 3.42 -31.88 -2.67
C ALA A 44 3.89 -30.63 -1.93
N ILE A 45 2.97 -29.97 -1.21
CA ILE A 45 3.32 -28.88 -0.29
C ILE A 45 3.98 -29.52 0.95
N PRO A 46 5.17 -29.05 1.39
CA PRO A 46 5.80 -29.54 2.61
C PRO A 46 4.88 -29.43 3.83
N ALA A 47 4.79 -30.50 4.61
CA ALA A 47 3.89 -30.54 5.77
C ALA A 47 4.33 -29.62 6.92
N ASP A 48 5.61 -29.26 6.95
CA ASP A 48 6.27 -28.38 7.91
C ASP A 48 6.28 -26.89 7.48
N LEU A 49 5.80 -26.57 6.27
CA LEU A 49 5.57 -25.19 5.86
C LEU A 49 4.25 -24.67 6.46
N ASP A 50 4.35 -23.75 7.40
CA ASP A 50 3.22 -23.01 7.99
C ASP A 50 3.52 -21.52 7.95
N GLY A 51 2.67 -20.76 7.26
CA GLY A 51 2.88 -19.34 7.12
C GLY A 51 2.00 -18.70 6.06
N LEU A 52 2.16 -17.39 5.91
CA LEU A 52 1.44 -16.56 4.96
C LEU A 52 2.43 -15.97 3.96
N TYR A 53 2.18 -16.17 2.67
CA TYR A 53 2.75 -15.36 1.61
C TYR A 53 1.69 -14.35 1.17
N ALA A 54 1.93 -13.07 1.40
CA ALA A 54 1.05 -11.99 0.95
C ALA A 54 1.82 -11.04 0.02
N ARG A 55 1.14 -10.50 -0.98
CA ARG A 55 1.70 -9.54 -1.93
C ARG A 55 0.66 -8.48 -2.27
N ASN A 56 1.05 -7.22 -2.17
CA ASN A 56 0.22 -6.10 -2.63
C ASN A 56 0.29 -5.95 -4.16
N THR A 57 -0.67 -5.24 -4.74
CA THR A 57 -0.70 -4.90 -6.16
C THR A 57 -1.39 -3.56 -6.36
N GLU A 58 -1.11 -2.92 -7.48
CA GLU A 58 -1.81 -1.73 -7.96
C GLU A 58 -2.86 -2.16 -8.99
N ASN A 59 -4.14 -2.04 -8.65
CA ASN A 59 -5.23 -2.56 -9.45
C ASN A 59 -6.31 -1.48 -9.65
N PRO A 60 -6.24 -0.65 -10.71
CA PRO A 60 -7.18 0.44 -10.92
C PRO A 60 -8.59 -0.09 -11.23
N LEU A 61 -9.61 0.55 -10.65
CA LEU A 61 -11.02 0.24 -10.94
C LEU A 61 -11.70 1.30 -11.80
N HIS A 62 -11.29 2.56 -11.67
CA HIS A 62 -11.88 3.66 -12.42
C HIS A 62 -10.92 4.22 -13.47
N GLU A 63 -11.47 4.80 -14.54
CA GLU A 63 -10.69 5.63 -15.45
C GLU A 63 -10.08 6.81 -14.69
N ALA A 64 -8.77 7.03 -14.89
CA ALA A 64 -8.08 8.22 -14.45
C ALA A 64 -8.74 9.48 -15.06
N ILE A 65 -8.55 10.64 -14.43
CA ILE A 65 -9.18 11.90 -14.87
C ILE A 65 -8.76 12.27 -16.30
N SER A 66 -7.54 11.92 -16.68
CA SER A 66 -6.88 12.25 -17.95
C SER A 66 -5.83 11.21 -18.37
N ALA A 67 -4.85 10.91 -17.50
CA ALA A 67 -3.73 10.02 -17.82
C ALA A 67 -3.46 9.06 -16.67
N TYR A 68 -3.32 7.76 -16.99
CA TYR A 68 -3.10 6.73 -15.99
C TYR A 68 -1.61 6.36 -15.87
N HIS A 69 -1.10 6.32 -14.65
CA HIS A 69 0.19 5.73 -14.30
C HIS A 69 -0.03 4.42 -13.53
N PRO A 70 0.78 3.35 -13.74
CA PRO A 70 0.62 2.09 -13.01
C PRO A 70 0.52 2.28 -11.48
N PHE A 71 1.30 3.22 -10.93
CA PHE A 71 1.35 3.52 -9.49
C PHE A 71 0.09 4.16 -8.88
N ASP A 72 -0.93 4.44 -9.69
CA ASP A 72 -2.18 5.05 -9.23
C ASP A 72 -3.27 4.01 -8.90
N GLY A 73 -3.00 2.73 -9.16
CA GLY A 73 -3.97 1.65 -8.95
C GLY A 73 -4.27 1.41 -7.46
N ASP A 74 -5.51 1.05 -7.17
CA ASP A 74 -5.96 0.70 -5.82
C ASP A 74 -5.23 -0.52 -5.27
N GLY A 75 -4.91 -0.52 -3.98
CA GLY A 75 -4.25 -1.64 -3.32
C GLY A 75 -5.12 -2.89 -3.37
N MET A 76 -4.59 -3.96 -3.94
CA MET A 76 -5.19 -5.30 -3.85
C MET A 76 -4.17 -6.31 -3.36
N VAL A 77 -4.42 -6.87 -2.18
CA VAL A 77 -3.57 -7.89 -1.58
C VAL A 77 -4.04 -9.26 -2.03
N HIS A 78 -3.08 -10.06 -2.49
CA HIS A 78 -3.24 -11.48 -2.74
C HIS A 78 -2.45 -12.25 -1.68
N ALA A 79 -3.05 -13.28 -1.08
CA ALA A 79 -2.36 -14.09 -0.10
C ALA A 79 -2.61 -15.59 -0.27
N ILE A 80 -1.57 -16.36 0.02
CA ILE A 80 -1.59 -17.82 0.12
C ILE A 80 -1.16 -18.20 1.55
N ARG A 81 -2.05 -18.86 2.28
CA ARG A 81 -1.75 -19.45 3.59
C ARG A 81 -1.38 -20.91 3.41
N PHE A 82 -0.23 -21.31 3.93
CA PHE A 82 0.23 -22.69 4.00
C PHE A 82 0.04 -23.27 5.40
N GLY A 83 -0.23 -24.57 5.47
CA GLY A 83 -0.23 -25.32 6.72
C GLY A 83 -0.61 -26.79 6.52
N GLY A 84 0.14 -27.70 7.15
CA GLY A 84 -0.16 -29.14 7.14
C GLY A 84 -0.21 -29.75 5.73
N GLY A 85 0.65 -29.28 4.82
CA GLY A 85 0.70 -29.75 3.43
C GLY A 85 -0.45 -29.26 2.54
N ARG A 86 -1.17 -28.21 2.97
CA ARG A 86 -2.29 -27.61 2.25
C ARG A 86 -2.08 -26.11 2.05
N ALA A 87 -2.81 -25.54 1.11
CA ALA A 87 -2.82 -24.10 0.87
C ALA A 87 -4.24 -23.55 0.72
N ARG A 88 -4.43 -22.30 1.16
CA ARG A 88 -5.65 -21.49 0.96
C ARG A 88 -5.29 -20.19 0.28
N TYR A 89 -6.15 -19.70 -0.60
CA TYR A 89 -5.94 -18.43 -1.31
C TYR A 89 -7.06 -17.42 -1.03
N ARG A 90 -6.66 -16.14 -0.91
CA ARG A 90 -7.55 -14.97 -0.79
C ARG A 90 -7.00 -13.83 -1.63
N ASN A 91 -7.89 -12.98 -2.15
CA ASN A 91 -7.53 -11.62 -2.52
C ASN A 91 -8.58 -10.61 -2.06
N ARG A 92 -8.14 -9.44 -1.62
CA ARG A 92 -9.00 -8.33 -1.18
C ARG A 92 -8.40 -7.00 -1.61
N PHE A 93 -9.25 -6.08 -2.06
CA PHE A 93 -8.90 -4.68 -2.11
C PHE A 93 -8.75 -4.14 -0.68
N VAL A 94 -7.72 -3.33 -0.48
CA VAL A 94 -7.59 -2.52 0.72
C VAL A 94 -8.70 -1.46 0.65
N ARG A 95 -9.67 -1.52 1.56
CA ARG A 95 -10.78 -0.56 1.62
C ARG A 95 -10.28 0.77 2.19
N THR A 96 -9.45 1.48 1.42
CA THR A 96 -9.00 2.83 1.79
C THR A 96 -10.16 3.81 1.72
N ASP A 97 -10.10 4.89 2.51
CA ASP A 97 -11.10 5.97 2.45
C ASP A 97 -11.22 6.53 1.02
N GLY A 98 -10.09 6.56 0.30
CA GLY A 98 -10.02 6.96 -1.10
C GLY A 98 -10.77 6.00 -2.02
N LEU A 99 -10.49 4.70 -1.95
CA LEU A 99 -11.19 3.69 -2.75
C LEU A 99 -12.70 3.71 -2.49
N VAL A 100 -13.11 3.76 -1.21
CA VAL A 100 -14.52 3.80 -0.83
C VAL A 100 -15.22 5.00 -1.46
N ALA A 101 -14.61 6.19 -1.39
CA ALA A 101 -15.17 7.39 -1.97
C ALA A 101 -15.28 7.33 -3.51
N GLU A 102 -14.29 6.75 -4.20
CA GLU A 102 -14.36 6.60 -5.67
C GLU A 102 -15.39 5.54 -6.10
N GLN A 103 -15.54 4.45 -5.33
CA GLN A 103 -16.61 3.47 -5.54
C GLN A 103 -18.00 4.11 -5.40
N GLU A 104 -18.21 4.95 -4.38
CA GLU A 104 -19.46 5.69 -4.18
C GLU A 104 -19.73 6.70 -5.31
N ALA A 105 -18.69 7.37 -5.80
CA ALA A 105 -18.79 8.34 -6.89
C ALA A 105 -18.88 7.67 -8.28
N GLY A 106 -18.49 6.40 -8.41
CA GLY A 106 -18.39 5.67 -9.66
C GLY A 106 -17.31 6.21 -10.62
N ARG A 107 -16.31 6.95 -10.11
CA ARG A 107 -15.24 7.58 -10.91
C ARG A 107 -14.06 8.00 -10.04
N SER A 108 -12.91 8.25 -10.64
CA SER A 108 -11.77 8.85 -9.94
C SER A 108 -12.05 10.27 -9.47
N LEU A 109 -11.58 10.59 -8.25
CA LEU A 109 -11.80 11.88 -7.59
C LEU A 109 -10.48 12.66 -7.37
N TRP A 110 -9.36 11.97 -7.23
CA TRP A 110 -8.04 12.58 -7.07
C TRP A 110 -7.23 12.46 -8.35
N ALA A 111 -6.23 13.32 -8.51
CA ALA A 111 -5.30 13.24 -9.63
C ALA A 111 -4.26 12.12 -9.38
N GLY A 112 -3.97 11.37 -10.43
CA GLY A 112 -2.87 10.39 -10.48
C GLY A 112 -1.51 11.04 -10.72
N LEU A 113 -0.45 10.22 -10.69
CA LEU A 113 0.94 10.66 -10.79
C LEU A 113 1.25 11.38 -12.11
N ALA A 114 0.65 10.93 -13.20
CA ALA A 114 0.86 11.50 -14.54
C ALA A 114 -0.06 12.69 -14.84
N GLU A 115 -0.82 13.17 -13.86
CA GLU A 115 -1.87 14.17 -14.05
C GLU A 115 -1.50 15.50 -13.38
N ASN A 116 -2.10 16.59 -13.87
CA ASN A 116 -1.97 17.88 -13.19
C ASN A 116 -2.86 17.88 -11.94
N PRO A 117 -2.31 18.11 -10.72
CA PRO A 117 -3.10 18.13 -9.49
C PRO A 117 -4.20 19.19 -9.48
N LYS A 118 -4.10 20.25 -10.28
CA LYS A 118 -5.14 21.28 -10.44
C LYS A 118 -6.42 20.75 -11.09
N HIS A 119 -6.36 19.58 -11.73
CA HIS A 119 -7.52 18.92 -12.33
C HIS A 119 -8.20 17.91 -11.39
N ALA A 120 -7.66 17.70 -10.18
CA ALA A 120 -8.28 16.83 -9.19
C ALA A 120 -9.66 17.37 -8.79
N VAL A 121 -10.64 16.48 -8.60
CA VAL A 121 -11.96 16.84 -8.06
C VAL A 121 -11.87 17.06 -6.55
N ARG A 122 -10.97 16.33 -5.88
CA ARG A 122 -10.66 16.41 -4.45
C ARG A 122 -9.17 16.65 -4.24
N THR A 123 -8.85 17.42 -3.20
CA THR A 123 -7.47 17.78 -2.82
C THR A 123 -7.14 17.41 -1.37
N ASP A 124 -7.99 16.62 -0.74
CA ASP A 124 -7.92 16.18 0.66
C ASP A 124 -7.43 14.73 0.81
N GLY A 125 -6.67 14.24 -0.18
CA GLY A 125 -6.03 12.94 -0.13
C GLY A 125 -5.00 12.86 1.00
N ARG A 126 -5.03 11.76 1.75
CA ARG A 126 -4.17 11.54 2.93
C ARG A 126 -2.78 11.05 2.50
N THR A 127 -2.05 11.89 1.78
CA THR A 127 -0.69 11.61 1.27
C THR A 127 0.19 12.85 1.45
N ALA A 128 1.50 12.72 1.25
CA ALA A 128 2.45 13.83 1.29
C ALA A 128 2.17 14.94 0.25
N ARG A 129 1.27 14.71 -0.72
CA ARG A 129 0.93 15.64 -1.81
C ARG A 129 -0.50 16.17 -1.79
N GLY A 130 -1.40 15.65 -0.94
CA GLY A 130 -2.79 16.12 -0.80
C GLY A 130 -3.71 15.85 -2.00
N ALA A 131 -3.36 16.30 -3.21
CA ALA A 131 -4.16 16.12 -4.42
C ALA A 131 -4.14 14.70 -5.02
N MET A 132 -3.53 13.74 -4.32
CA MET A 132 -3.42 12.35 -4.71
C MET A 132 -4.08 11.45 -3.65
N LYS A 133 -4.83 10.46 -4.13
CA LYS A 133 -5.46 9.42 -3.31
C LYS A 133 -4.40 8.55 -2.63
N ASP A 134 -4.61 8.25 -1.35
CA ASP A 134 -3.89 7.14 -0.70
C ASP A 134 -4.48 5.80 -1.17
N ALA A 135 -3.73 5.10 -2.02
CA ALA A 135 -4.15 3.83 -2.58
C ALA A 135 -3.70 2.61 -1.75
N SER A 136 -2.83 2.80 -0.74
CA SER A 136 -2.25 1.73 0.08
C SER A 136 -1.77 0.50 -0.73
N SER A 137 -1.14 0.76 -1.88
CA SER A 137 -0.94 -0.22 -2.95
C SER A 137 0.52 -0.65 -3.17
N THR A 138 1.47 0.00 -2.51
CA THR A 138 2.88 -0.12 -2.87
C THR A 138 3.54 -1.32 -2.20
N ASP A 139 3.45 -1.44 -0.88
CA ASP A 139 4.11 -2.51 -0.13
C ASP A 139 3.22 -3.04 0.98
N LEU A 140 3.64 -4.14 1.61
CA LEU A 140 3.09 -4.63 2.86
C LEU A 140 4.16 -5.21 3.77
N VAL A 141 3.92 -5.13 5.08
CA VAL A 141 4.75 -5.74 6.10
C VAL A 141 3.87 -6.41 7.16
N VAL A 142 4.42 -7.39 7.86
CA VAL A 142 3.76 -7.96 9.05
C VAL A 142 4.43 -7.40 10.30
N HIS A 143 3.65 -6.74 11.15
CA HIS A 143 4.11 -6.17 12.42
C HIS A 143 3.04 -6.36 13.50
N GLY A 144 3.42 -6.85 14.68
CA GLY A 144 2.47 -7.13 15.75
C GLY A 144 1.40 -8.19 15.44
N GLY A 145 1.62 -9.04 14.42
CA GLY A 145 0.65 -10.04 13.96
C GLY A 145 -0.40 -9.52 12.98
N GLU A 146 -0.35 -8.23 12.63
CA GLU A 146 -1.21 -7.61 11.61
C GLU A 146 -0.45 -7.44 10.29
N VAL A 147 -1.15 -7.55 9.16
CA VAL A 147 -0.61 -7.14 7.85
C VAL A 147 -0.86 -5.65 7.69
N LEU A 148 0.19 -4.86 7.47
CA LEU A 148 0.11 -3.43 7.24
C LEU A 148 0.42 -3.15 5.77
N THR A 149 -0.50 -2.51 5.05
CA THR A 149 -0.27 -2.04 3.67
C THR A 149 0.06 -0.55 3.67
N SER A 150 0.92 -0.15 2.74
CA SER A 150 1.51 1.18 2.71
C SER A 150 1.52 1.78 1.30
N PHE A 151 1.69 3.09 1.20
CA PHE A 151 1.70 3.82 -0.07
C PHE A 151 2.98 4.63 -0.26
N TRP A 152 3.46 4.69 -1.50
CA TRP A 152 4.74 5.30 -1.82
C TRP A 152 4.79 6.80 -1.49
N GLN A 153 3.71 7.56 -1.75
CA GLN A 153 3.57 9.01 -1.46
C GLN A 153 3.32 9.32 0.03
N CYS A 154 3.74 8.41 0.91
CA CYS A 154 3.24 8.34 2.26
C CYS A 154 1.71 8.17 2.31
N GLY A 155 1.22 7.82 3.48
CA GLY A 155 -0.20 7.69 3.72
C GLY A 155 -0.48 7.01 5.03
N GLU A 156 -1.72 6.59 5.19
CA GLU A 156 -2.10 5.75 6.30
C GLU A 156 -1.52 4.35 6.11
N LEU A 157 -1.18 3.67 7.20
CA LEU A 157 -0.93 2.23 7.15
C LEU A 157 -2.24 1.51 7.43
N TYR A 158 -2.77 0.80 6.43
CA TYR A 158 -4.02 0.05 6.59
C TYR A 158 -3.73 -1.33 7.13
N ARG A 159 -4.49 -1.72 8.16
CA ARG A 159 -4.38 -3.03 8.79
C ARG A 159 -5.31 -4.00 8.10
N LEU A 160 -4.82 -5.19 7.77
CA LEU A 160 -5.61 -6.29 7.24
C LEU A 160 -5.56 -7.48 8.20
N ASP A 161 -6.68 -8.18 8.32
CA ASP A 161 -6.72 -9.49 8.98
C ASP A 161 -5.85 -10.50 8.19
N ALA A 162 -4.94 -11.19 8.86
CA ALA A 162 -3.98 -12.07 8.20
C ALA A 162 -4.58 -13.38 7.64
N ASP A 163 -5.81 -13.74 8.02
CA ASP A 163 -6.53 -14.92 7.51
C ASP A 163 -7.57 -14.56 6.44
N THR A 164 -8.32 -13.47 6.64
CA THR A 164 -9.42 -13.07 5.73
C THR A 164 -9.02 -11.99 4.72
N LEU A 165 -7.97 -11.20 5.02
CA LEU A 165 -7.57 -9.96 4.35
C LEU A 165 -8.62 -8.83 4.44
N ASP A 166 -9.59 -8.93 5.34
CA ASP A 166 -10.55 -7.86 5.55
C ASP A 166 -9.83 -6.62 6.11
N THR A 167 -10.19 -5.44 5.61
CA THR A 167 -9.60 -4.17 6.06
C THR A 167 -10.13 -3.80 7.44
N LEU A 168 -9.23 -3.67 8.42
CA LEU A 168 -9.50 -3.32 9.82
C LEU A 168 -9.38 -1.81 10.07
N GLY A 169 -9.16 -1.03 9.00
CA GLY A 169 -8.93 0.41 9.04
C GLY A 169 -7.45 0.77 9.27
N PRO A 170 -7.14 2.07 9.33
CA PRO A 170 -5.78 2.54 9.48
C PRO A 170 -5.24 2.29 10.90
N THR A 171 -3.92 2.12 11.03
CA THR A 171 -3.26 1.96 12.33
C THR A 171 -3.18 3.27 13.10
N ARG A 172 -3.21 3.20 14.42
CA ARG A 172 -3.03 4.36 15.32
C ARG A 172 -2.13 3.90 16.45
N TRP A 173 -0.84 4.17 16.36
CA TRP A 173 0.19 3.70 17.29
C TRP A 173 0.02 4.33 18.67
N ASP A 174 -0.78 3.67 19.52
CA ASP A 174 -1.23 4.16 20.83
C ASP A 174 -1.81 5.59 20.77
N GLY A 175 -2.65 5.82 19.75
CA GLY A 175 -3.28 7.13 19.51
C GLY A 175 -2.42 8.15 18.77
N TRP A 176 -1.19 7.80 18.39
CA TRP A 176 -0.31 8.65 17.59
C TRP A 176 -0.13 8.11 16.16
N PHE A 177 -0.03 9.01 15.18
CA PHE A 177 0.35 8.71 13.79
C PHE A 177 0.87 10.01 13.14
N PRO A 178 1.89 9.98 12.26
CA PRO A 178 2.42 11.19 11.63
C PRO A 178 1.42 11.81 10.66
N GLU A 179 1.38 13.14 10.59
CA GLU A 179 0.42 13.88 9.75
C GLU A 179 0.66 13.64 8.25
N GLU A 180 1.92 13.61 7.82
CA GLU A 180 2.32 13.30 6.44
C GLU A 180 2.10 11.82 6.07
N GLY A 181 1.75 10.98 7.04
CA GLY A 181 1.65 9.54 6.88
C GLY A 181 3.01 8.84 6.92
N VAL A 182 3.04 7.58 6.48
CA VAL A 182 4.23 6.71 6.48
C VAL A 182 4.55 6.28 5.05
N SER A 183 5.81 6.39 4.62
CA SER A 183 6.24 5.91 3.31
C SER A 183 6.25 4.38 3.23
N ALA A 184 6.24 3.85 2.00
CA ALA A 184 5.93 2.45 1.75
C ALA A 184 6.88 1.46 2.42
N HIS A 185 8.19 1.70 2.30
CA HIS A 185 9.23 0.73 2.61
C HIS A 185 9.68 0.79 4.08
N THR A 186 8.76 0.46 4.98
CA THR A 186 9.07 0.22 6.39
C THR A 186 9.92 -1.04 6.56
N LYS A 187 10.69 -1.13 7.65
CA LYS A 187 11.54 -2.30 7.96
C LYS A 187 11.18 -2.80 9.35
N VAL A 188 10.98 -4.11 9.51
CA VAL A 188 10.84 -4.73 10.84
C VAL A 188 12.19 -5.33 11.23
N ASP A 189 12.73 -4.91 12.36
CA ASP A 189 13.94 -5.50 12.93
C ASP A 189 13.60 -6.90 13.46
N PRO A 190 14.24 -7.97 12.95
CA PRO A 190 13.94 -9.35 13.38
C PRO A 190 14.42 -9.66 14.81
N ALA A 191 15.35 -8.89 15.38
CA ALA A 191 15.88 -9.09 16.72
C ALA A 191 14.99 -8.44 17.80
N THR A 192 14.46 -7.25 17.53
CA THR A 192 13.68 -6.47 18.50
C THR A 192 12.17 -6.51 18.23
N GLY A 193 11.77 -6.78 16.98
CA GLY A 193 10.40 -6.65 16.51
C GLY A 193 9.97 -5.21 16.29
N GLU A 194 10.87 -4.24 16.34
CA GLU A 194 10.58 -2.82 16.07
C GLU A 194 10.29 -2.59 14.59
N LEU A 195 9.32 -1.73 14.29
CA LEU A 195 9.03 -1.21 12.97
C LEU A 195 9.72 0.14 12.79
N ILE A 196 10.70 0.19 11.90
CA ILE A 196 11.39 1.40 11.46
C ILE A 196 10.65 1.95 10.24
N PHE A 197 10.33 3.24 10.27
CA PHE A 197 9.68 3.93 9.17
C PHE A 197 10.33 5.28 8.89
N PHE A 198 9.97 5.85 7.75
CA PHE A 198 10.29 7.23 7.39
C PHE A 198 9.10 7.83 6.66
N ASN A 199 9.04 9.15 6.66
CA ASN A 199 8.03 9.93 5.95
C ASN A 199 8.62 11.25 5.52
N TYR A 200 8.06 11.80 4.46
CA TYR A 200 8.54 13.02 3.84
C TYR A 200 7.36 13.90 3.44
N GLY A 201 7.62 15.19 3.27
CA GLY A 201 6.59 16.17 2.95
C GLY A 201 7.13 17.33 2.11
N THR A 202 6.23 18.22 1.72
CA THR A 202 6.55 19.44 0.96
C THR A 202 6.96 20.62 1.84
N GLN A 203 6.76 20.52 3.16
CA GLN A 203 7.08 21.54 4.15
C GLN A 203 8.18 21.08 5.10
N ALA A 204 8.96 22.03 5.64
CA ALA A 204 10.00 21.72 6.61
C ALA A 204 9.40 21.41 7.99
N PRO A 205 9.95 20.44 8.75
CA PRO A 205 11.00 19.49 8.38
C PRO A 205 10.55 18.47 7.30
N TYR A 206 11.33 18.37 6.22
CA TYR A 206 10.95 17.66 4.99
C TYR A 206 11.00 16.13 5.08
N LEU A 207 11.66 15.59 6.09
CA LEU A 207 11.90 14.15 6.25
C LEU A 207 12.02 13.84 7.74
N HIS A 208 11.39 12.75 8.15
CA HIS A 208 11.55 12.18 9.47
C HIS A 208 11.87 10.69 9.39
N VAL A 209 12.49 10.19 10.45
CA VAL A 209 12.64 8.77 10.72
C VAL A 209 11.97 8.48 12.05
N GLY A 210 11.23 7.38 12.12
CA GLY A 210 10.59 6.93 13.34
C GLY A 210 10.76 5.45 13.59
N VAL A 211 10.57 5.07 14.86
CA VAL A 211 10.63 3.69 15.34
C VAL A 211 9.42 3.44 16.22
N VAL A 212 8.70 2.37 15.90
CA VAL A 212 7.56 1.87 16.66
C VAL A 212 7.98 0.53 17.26
N ASP A 213 7.73 0.33 18.55
CA ASP A 213 8.06 -0.93 19.20
C ASP A 213 7.14 -2.07 18.78
N ALA A 214 7.50 -3.31 19.14
CA ALA A 214 6.72 -4.51 18.83
C ALA A 214 5.29 -4.50 19.41
N ALA A 215 4.98 -3.59 20.34
CA ALA A 215 3.65 -3.41 20.93
C ALA A 215 2.84 -2.30 20.22
N GLY A 216 3.38 -1.69 19.16
CA GLY A 216 2.70 -0.65 18.40
C GLY A 216 2.76 0.74 19.04
N ARG A 217 3.78 1.04 19.85
CA ARG A 217 3.99 2.36 20.46
C ARG A 217 5.14 3.10 19.79
N LEU A 218 4.97 4.38 19.50
CA LEU A 218 6.07 5.20 19.01
C LEU A 218 7.13 5.37 20.12
N VAL A 219 8.37 4.98 19.82
CA VAL A 219 9.50 5.11 20.76
C VAL A 219 10.57 6.09 20.28
N HIS A 220 10.58 6.40 18.98
CA HIS A 220 11.46 7.41 18.41
C HIS A 220 10.79 8.10 17.21
N TYR A 221 10.97 9.41 17.08
CA TYR A 221 10.60 10.18 15.90
C TYR A 221 11.47 11.43 15.84
N THR A 222 12.26 11.58 14.78
CA THR A 222 13.23 12.67 14.66
C THR A 222 13.28 13.21 13.23
N PRO A 223 13.36 14.55 13.05
CA PRO A 223 13.57 15.11 11.73
C PRO A 223 15.00 14.84 11.24
N VAL A 224 15.14 14.60 9.95
CA VAL A 224 16.43 14.52 9.24
C VAL A 224 16.59 15.81 8.43
N PRO A 225 17.61 16.63 8.72
CA PRO A 225 17.81 17.88 7.98
C PRO A 225 18.05 17.62 6.49
N LEU A 226 17.21 18.24 5.65
CA LEU A 226 17.35 18.27 4.20
C LEU A 226 17.21 19.71 3.71
N PRO A 227 17.87 20.09 2.60
CA PRO A 227 17.79 21.45 2.06
C PRO A 227 16.44 21.74 1.37
N GLY A 228 15.58 20.74 1.19
CA GLY A 228 14.30 20.87 0.52
C GLY A 228 13.53 19.55 0.50
N PRO A 229 12.33 19.53 -0.10
CA PRO A 229 11.52 18.33 -0.20
C PRO A 229 12.22 17.30 -1.09
N ARG A 230 12.22 16.06 -0.62
CA ARG A 230 12.78 14.89 -1.30
C ARG A 230 11.73 13.80 -1.38
N LEU A 231 11.95 12.87 -2.29
CA LEU A 231 11.08 11.71 -2.44
C LEU A 231 11.89 10.40 -2.42
N PRO A 232 12.55 10.08 -1.28
CA PRO A 232 13.16 8.76 -1.12
C PRO A 232 12.08 7.69 -1.19
N HIS A 233 12.30 6.66 -2.00
CA HIS A 233 11.38 5.54 -2.06
C HIS A 233 11.64 4.52 -0.93
N ASP A 234 12.90 4.31 -0.57
CA ASP A 234 13.31 3.25 0.35
C ASP A 234 14.42 3.73 1.31
N ILE A 235 14.59 3.00 2.41
CA ILE A 235 15.64 3.14 3.42
C ILE A 235 16.35 1.79 3.63
N ALA A 236 17.54 1.81 4.23
CA ALA A 236 18.19 0.59 4.72
C ALA A 236 18.41 0.67 6.24
N ILE A 237 18.40 -0.48 6.89
CA ILE A 237 18.70 -0.60 8.33
C ILE A 237 19.88 -1.55 8.56
N THR A 238 20.65 -1.27 9.60
CA THR A 238 21.67 -2.13 10.19
C THR A 238 21.45 -2.16 11.69
N GLU A 239 22.20 -2.98 12.43
CA GLU A 239 22.12 -3.05 13.90
C GLU A 239 22.28 -1.67 14.58
N HIS A 240 22.98 -0.71 13.95
CA HIS A 240 23.31 0.57 14.58
C HIS A 240 22.97 1.81 13.75
N HIS A 241 22.49 1.64 12.52
CA HIS A 241 22.26 2.76 11.60
C HIS A 241 20.99 2.57 10.79
N ILE A 242 20.28 3.68 10.61
CA ILE A 242 19.24 3.85 9.59
C ILE A 242 19.86 4.71 8.48
N VAL A 243 19.87 4.21 7.26
CA VAL A 243 20.41 4.88 6.08
C VAL A 243 19.26 5.43 5.25
N VAL A 244 19.22 6.75 5.11
CA VAL A 244 18.21 7.45 4.30
C VAL A 244 18.84 8.02 3.04
N ASN A 245 18.13 7.88 1.92
CA ASN A 245 18.64 8.19 0.58
C ASN A 245 18.24 9.60 0.13
N ASP A 246 19.13 10.59 0.25
CA ASP A 246 18.96 11.92 -0.37
C ASP A 246 19.34 11.87 -1.86
N LEU A 247 18.37 11.49 -2.70
CA LEU A 247 18.51 11.32 -4.14
C LEU A 247 18.07 12.59 -4.90
N PRO A 248 18.50 12.80 -6.17
CA PRO A 248 18.27 14.04 -6.88
C PRO A 248 16.81 14.33 -7.25
N MET A 249 15.89 13.36 -7.06
CA MET A 249 14.47 13.58 -7.30
C MET A 249 13.87 14.41 -6.16
N HIS A 250 13.41 15.61 -6.50
CA HIS A 250 12.80 16.56 -5.59
C HIS A 250 11.50 17.09 -6.16
N TRP A 251 10.65 17.59 -5.26
CA TRP A 251 9.42 18.27 -5.63
C TRP A 251 9.70 19.75 -5.88
N ASP A 252 9.14 20.29 -6.95
CA ASP A 252 9.22 21.69 -7.33
C ASP A 252 7.81 22.14 -7.75
N GLU A 253 7.21 23.03 -6.96
CA GLU A 253 5.85 23.54 -7.19
C GLU A 253 5.76 24.38 -8.47
N ASP A 254 6.84 25.06 -8.84
CA ASP A 254 6.89 25.97 -10.00
C ASP A 254 6.77 25.21 -11.33
N LEU A 255 6.92 23.88 -11.31
CA LEU A 255 6.81 22.99 -12.48
C LEU A 255 5.40 22.40 -12.68
N LEU A 256 4.40 22.77 -11.87
CA LEU A 256 3.01 22.26 -11.91
C LEU A 256 2.00 23.15 -12.69
#